data_AF-A0A7C3XB59-F1
#
_entry.id   AF-A0A7C3XB59-F1
#
_cell.length_a   1.000
_cell.length_b   1.000
_cell.length_c   1.000
_cell.angle_alpha   90.00
_cell.angle_beta   90.00
_cell.angle_gamma   90.00
#
_symmetry.space_group_name_H-M   'P 1'
#
loop_
_entity.id
_entity.type
_entity.pdbx_description
1 polymer ?
#
loop_
_entity_poly.entity_id
_entity_poly.type
_entity_poly.pdbx_seq_one_letter_code
_entity_poly.pdbx_strand_id
1 'polypeptide(L)'
;LSRAGRDDVAYQLMMNRTFPSWLYSVDNGATTIWERWDGYVKGRGFQNPGMNSFNHWALGAVGEWMMKTIAGLRPGDGPRDGVQTAWQRFRVRPVPGGGLQWARGSYRSIHGRIEVGWKLDGGRFVLDLTVPPNCTAEVHLPAGSPEGVKESGKPLDRSPGVRVIGPRGGRLAVETVAGSYRFECP
;
A
#
# COMPACT_ATOMS: atom_id res chain seq x y z
N LEU A 1 1.90 0.84 -14.75
CA LEU A 1 3.03 1.55 -14.11
C LEU A 1 3.74 0.68 -13.08
N SER A 2 3.18 0.42 -11.89
CA SER A 2 3.83 -0.39 -10.84
C SER A 2 4.28 -1.80 -11.28
N ARG A 3 3.45 -2.52 -12.05
CA ARG A 3 3.83 -3.84 -12.60
C ARG A 3 5.05 -3.77 -13.53
N ALA A 4 5.30 -2.63 -14.14
CA ALA A 4 6.46 -2.37 -15.00
C ALA A 4 7.63 -1.71 -14.25
N GLY A 5 7.60 -1.69 -12.91
CA GLY A 5 8.63 -1.07 -12.09
C GLY A 5 8.66 0.47 -12.12
N ARG A 6 7.60 1.12 -12.63
CA ARG A 6 7.50 2.57 -12.73
C ARG A 6 6.62 3.19 -11.65
N ASP A 7 6.92 2.84 -10.39
CA ASP A 7 6.25 3.42 -9.22
C ASP A 7 6.56 4.92 -9.09
N ASP A 8 7.74 5.35 -9.52
CA ASP A 8 8.13 6.76 -9.66
C ASP A 8 7.10 7.58 -10.44
N VAL A 9 6.70 7.10 -11.62
CA VAL A 9 5.73 7.78 -12.49
C VAL A 9 4.32 7.68 -11.90
N ALA A 10 3.96 6.54 -11.30
CA ALA A 10 2.66 6.39 -10.65
C ALA A 10 2.47 7.42 -9.52
N TYR A 11 3.51 7.61 -8.70
CA TYR A 11 3.53 8.65 -7.68
C TYR A 11 3.48 10.05 -8.27
N GLN A 12 4.22 10.34 -9.34
CA GLN A 12 4.16 11.64 -10.02
C GLN A 12 2.74 11.97 -10.49
N LEU A 13 2.01 11.01 -11.08
CA LEU A 13 0.63 11.21 -11.50
C LEU A 13 -0.32 11.44 -10.32
N MET A 14 -0.19 10.63 -9.26
CA MET A 14 -1.05 10.77 -8.08
C MET A 14 -0.83 12.10 -7.36
N MET A 15 0.42 12.55 -7.26
CA MET A 15 0.81 13.79 -6.60
C MET A 15 0.66 15.03 -7.49
N ASN A 16 0.31 14.86 -8.77
CA ASN A 16 0.09 16.00 -9.66
C ASN A 16 -1.12 16.82 -9.19
N ARG A 17 -0.97 18.15 -9.16
CA ARG A 17 -2.02 19.10 -8.76
C ARG A 17 -2.53 19.94 -9.92
N THR A 18 -1.92 19.85 -11.10
CA THR A 18 -2.40 20.55 -12.30
C THR A 18 -3.49 19.74 -12.98
N PHE A 19 -4.43 20.43 -13.63
CA PHE A 19 -5.41 19.78 -14.49
C PHE A 19 -4.71 19.00 -15.64
N PRO A 20 -5.16 17.78 -15.98
CA PRO A 20 -6.11 16.93 -15.26
C PRO A 20 -5.43 16.07 -14.17
N SER A 21 -5.95 16.09 -12.94
CA SER A 21 -5.49 15.21 -11.86
C SER A 21 -6.50 15.06 -10.72
N TRP A 22 -6.30 14.06 -9.84
CA TRP A 22 -7.14 13.88 -8.65
C TRP A 22 -7.01 15.06 -7.69
N LEU A 23 -5.78 15.51 -7.42
CA LEU A 23 -5.55 16.62 -6.50
C LEU A 23 -6.00 17.96 -7.08
N TYR A 24 -6.09 18.10 -8.41
CA TYR A 24 -6.71 19.29 -9.00
C TYR A 24 -8.18 19.41 -8.57
N SER A 25 -8.96 18.33 -8.57
CA SER A 25 -10.34 18.36 -8.07
C SER A 25 -10.38 18.73 -6.58
N VAL A 26 -9.50 18.14 -5.75
CA VAL A 26 -9.38 18.47 -4.32
C VAL A 26 -9.06 19.95 -4.11
N ASP A 27 -8.12 20.49 -4.89
CA ASP A 27 -7.69 21.89 -4.82
C ASP A 27 -8.80 22.87 -5.22
N ASN A 28 -9.83 22.38 -5.92
CA ASN A 28 -11.04 23.12 -6.28
C ASN A 28 -12.24 22.74 -5.40
N GLY A 29 -12.01 22.17 -4.21
CA GLY A 29 -13.03 21.98 -3.18
C GLY A 29 -13.84 20.68 -3.30
N ALA A 30 -13.40 19.72 -4.12
CA ALA A 30 -14.05 18.41 -4.18
C ALA A 30 -13.98 17.67 -2.84
N THR A 31 -15.14 17.19 -2.36
CA THR A 31 -15.24 16.26 -1.22
C THR A 31 -15.62 14.84 -1.65
N THR A 32 -15.94 14.66 -2.93
CA THR A 32 -16.26 13.40 -3.61
C THR A 32 -15.49 13.32 -4.93
N ILE A 33 -15.39 12.12 -5.51
CA ILE A 33 -14.79 11.95 -6.84
C ILE A 33 -15.77 12.46 -7.91
N TRP A 34 -15.28 13.23 -8.88
CA TRP A 34 -16.10 13.73 -9.98
C TRP A 34 -16.19 12.70 -11.12
N GLU A 35 -17.27 12.77 -11.89
CA GLU A 35 -17.45 11.97 -13.12
C GLU A 35 -16.38 12.29 -14.16
N ARG A 36 -16.00 13.57 -14.23
CA ARG A 36 -15.06 14.11 -15.22
C ARG A 36 -13.89 14.79 -14.55
N TRP A 37 -12.71 14.59 -15.12
CA TRP A 37 -11.53 15.41 -14.79
C TRP A 37 -11.77 16.90 -14.97
N ASP A 38 -12.59 17.24 -15.96
CA ASP A 38 -12.81 18.60 -16.43
C ASP A 38 -14.16 19.18 -15.98
N GLY A 39 -14.80 18.56 -14.98
CA GLY A 39 -16.12 18.97 -14.50
C GLY A 39 -16.18 20.43 -14.02
N TYR A 40 -15.05 20.93 -13.53
CA TYR A 40 -14.76 22.36 -13.39
C TYR A 40 -13.32 22.63 -13.83
N VAL A 41 -13.10 23.68 -14.63
CA VAL A 41 -11.76 24.16 -14.96
C VAL A 41 -11.67 25.66 -14.68
N LYS A 42 -10.68 26.09 -13.89
CA LYS A 42 -10.49 27.51 -13.55
C LYS A 42 -10.37 28.35 -14.82
N GLY A 43 -11.12 29.45 -14.90
CA GLY A 43 -11.20 30.32 -16.08
C GLY A 43 -12.17 29.85 -17.17
N ARG A 44 -12.41 28.54 -17.31
CA ARG A 44 -13.43 28.00 -18.24
C ARG A 44 -14.81 27.84 -17.58
N GLY A 45 -14.84 27.56 -16.28
CA GLY A 45 -16.06 27.29 -15.52
C GLY A 45 -16.47 25.82 -15.54
N PHE A 46 -17.75 25.57 -15.30
CA PHE A 46 -18.33 24.22 -15.24
C PHE A 46 -18.50 23.61 -16.63
N GLN A 47 -18.37 22.29 -16.70
CA GLN A 47 -18.72 21.52 -17.89
C GLN A 47 -20.26 21.43 -18.06
N ASN A 48 -20.70 21.01 -19.24
CA ASN A 48 -22.09 20.84 -19.65
C ASN A 48 -22.91 20.08 -18.57
N PRO A 49 -24.04 20.64 -18.13
CA PRO A 49 -24.83 20.08 -17.03
C PRO A 49 -25.47 18.72 -17.34
N GLY A 50 -25.58 18.32 -18.61
CA GLY A 50 -26.15 17.04 -19.01
C GLY A 50 -25.32 15.82 -18.62
N MET A 51 -24.00 15.97 -18.38
CA MET A 51 -23.11 14.88 -17.94
C MET A 51 -21.90 15.46 -17.20
N ASN A 52 -22.15 15.93 -15.97
CA ASN A 52 -21.14 16.54 -15.11
C ASN A 52 -21.44 16.31 -13.62
N SER A 53 -21.59 15.04 -13.22
CA SER A 53 -21.78 14.70 -11.80
C SER A 53 -20.51 14.94 -10.98
N PHE A 54 -20.67 15.56 -9.82
CA PHE A 54 -19.58 15.76 -8.85
C PHE A 54 -19.47 14.62 -7.83
N ASN A 55 -20.25 13.54 -7.98
CA ASN A 55 -20.23 12.39 -7.09
C ASN A 55 -20.32 11.07 -7.89
N HIS A 56 -19.19 10.66 -8.45
CA HIS A 56 -19.07 9.47 -9.28
C HIS A 56 -17.77 8.72 -8.94
N TRP A 57 -17.91 7.49 -8.45
CA TRP A 57 -16.84 6.70 -7.86
C TRP A 57 -15.79 6.13 -8.84
N ALA A 58 -15.98 6.24 -10.15
CA ALA A 58 -15.17 5.54 -11.16
C ALA A 58 -13.69 5.94 -11.12
N LEU A 59 -13.40 7.25 -11.08
CA LEU A 59 -12.01 7.74 -10.95
C LEU A 59 -11.43 7.49 -9.54
N GLY A 60 -12.25 7.03 -8.59
CA GLY A 60 -11.85 6.60 -7.26
C GLY A 60 -11.12 5.26 -7.24
N ALA A 61 -11.04 4.54 -8.37
CA ALA A 61 -10.28 3.30 -8.51
C ALA A 61 -8.80 3.42 -8.07
N VAL A 62 -8.24 4.64 -8.08
CA VAL A 62 -6.91 4.92 -7.53
C VAL A 62 -6.74 4.50 -6.06
N GLY A 63 -7.82 4.46 -5.28
CA GLY A 63 -7.80 4.03 -3.88
C GLY A 63 -7.31 2.58 -3.72
N GLU A 64 -7.61 1.70 -4.67
CA GLU A 64 -7.06 0.34 -4.67
C GLU A 64 -5.53 0.36 -4.79
N TRP A 65 -4.99 1.20 -5.67
CA TRP A 65 -3.54 1.37 -5.82
C TRP A 65 -2.90 1.92 -4.53
N MET A 66 -3.56 2.88 -3.86
CA MET A 66 -3.09 3.41 -2.58
C MET A 66 -2.98 2.29 -1.52
N MET A 67 -4.01 1.45 -1.38
CA MET A 67 -3.96 0.32 -0.45
C MET A 67 -2.92 -0.73 -0.84
N LYS A 68 -2.85 -1.11 -2.11
CA LYS A 68 -1.98 -2.19 -2.59
C LYS A 68 -0.50 -1.79 -2.72
N THR A 69 -0.20 -0.51 -2.89
CA THR A 69 1.16 -0.03 -3.22
C THR A 69 1.70 0.89 -2.14
N ILE A 70 0.95 1.92 -1.73
CA ILE A 70 1.40 2.84 -0.68
C ILE A 70 1.39 2.11 0.66
N ALA A 71 0.22 1.65 1.12
CA ALA A 71 0.16 0.84 2.33
C ALA A 71 0.79 -0.55 2.12
N GLY A 72 0.80 -1.04 0.87
CA GLY A 72 1.46 -2.29 0.50
C GLY A 72 0.65 -3.55 0.79
N LEU A 73 -0.64 -3.42 1.12
CA LEU A 73 -1.48 -4.53 1.54
C LEU A 73 -2.20 -5.17 0.35
N ARG A 74 -1.92 -6.44 0.07
CA ARG A 74 -2.51 -7.19 -1.04
C ARG A 74 -3.04 -8.54 -0.57
N PRO A 75 -4.15 -9.04 -1.11
CA PRO A 75 -4.50 -10.45 -0.97
C PRO A 75 -3.33 -11.32 -1.44
N GLY A 76 -3.12 -12.45 -0.78
CA GLY A 76 -2.10 -13.42 -1.15
C GLY A 76 -2.57 -14.21 -2.36
N ASP A 77 -1.61 -14.87 -3.01
CA ASP A 77 -1.96 -15.88 -4.02
C ASP A 77 -2.46 -17.14 -3.29
N GLY A 78 -3.49 -17.77 -3.83
CA GLY A 78 -3.97 -19.08 -3.37
C GLY A 78 -2.92 -20.18 -3.61
N PRO A 79 -3.02 -21.34 -2.94
CA PRO A 79 -2.33 -22.54 -3.42
C PRO A 79 -2.67 -22.77 -4.89
N ARG A 80 -1.71 -23.24 -5.68
CA ARG A 80 -1.94 -23.53 -7.12
C ARG A 80 -2.97 -24.65 -7.34
N ASP A 81 -3.23 -25.43 -6.31
CA ASP A 81 -3.96 -26.70 -6.29
C ASP A 81 -5.09 -26.72 -5.24
N GLY A 82 -5.46 -25.58 -4.66
CA GLY A 82 -6.45 -25.55 -3.58
C GLY A 82 -7.25 -24.26 -3.48
N VAL A 83 -8.29 -24.31 -2.65
CA VAL A 83 -9.13 -23.15 -2.32
C VAL A 83 -8.45 -22.37 -1.19
N GLN A 84 -8.19 -21.09 -1.41
CA GLN A 84 -7.80 -20.16 -0.35
C GLN A 84 -9.00 -19.31 0.05
N THR A 85 -9.28 -19.27 1.34
CA THR A 85 -10.23 -18.32 1.90
C THR A 85 -9.64 -16.91 1.78
N ALA A 86 -10.41 -15.96 1.23
CA ALA A 86 -9.91 -14.62 0.93
C ALA A 86 -9.25 -13.97 2.16
N TRP A 87 -8.02 -13.49 2.00
CA TRP A 87 -7.20 -12.86 3.05
C TRP A 87 -6.67 -13.79 4.16
N GLN A 88 -6.87 -15.10 4.07
CA GLN A 88 -6.19 -16.06 4.97
C GLN A 88 -4.66 -16.00 4.79
N ARG A 89 -4.21 -15.74 3.56
CA ARG A 89 -2.84 -15.32 3.28
C ARG A 89 -2.87 -13.97 2.61
N PHE A 90 -1.90 -13.12 2.93
CA PHE A 90 -1.76 -11.82 2.30
C PHE A 90 -0.30 -11.41 2.14
N ARG A 91 -0.07 -10.42 1.29
CA ARG A 91 1.26 -9.87 1.04
C ARG A 91 1.33 -8.44 1.56
N VAL A 92 2.43 -8.12 2.22
CA VAL A 92 2.76 -6.79 2.72
C VAL A 92 4.02 -6.33 1.99
N ARG A 93 3.85 -5.46 1.00
CA ARG A 93 4.92 -4.89 0.18
C ARG A 93 4.71 -3.39 -0.02
N PRO A 94 4.98 -2.56 1.00
CA PRO A 94 4.91 -1.11 0.85
C PRO A 94 5.98 -0.61 -0.11
N VAL A 95 5.64 0.36 -0.94
CA VAL A 95 6.59 1.02 -1.85
C VAL A 95 6.62 2.50 -1.51
N PRO A 96 7.49 2.96 -0.57
CA PRO A 96 7.65 4.38 -0.30
C PRO A 96 8.00 5.17 -1.57
N GLY A 97 7.46 6.37 -1.70
CA GLY A 97 7.66 7.22 -2.88
C GLY A 97 6.79 8.49 -2.85
N GLY A 98 6.93 9.32 -3.88
CA GLY A 98 6.13 10.55 -4.02
C GLY A 98 6.31 11.57 -2.88
N GLY A 99 7.45 11.53 -2.17
CA GLY A 99 7.73 12.39 -1.01
C GLY A 99 7.08 11.94 0.31
N LEU A 100 6.29 10.86 0.30
CA LEU A 100 5.68 10.33 1.53
C LEU A 100 6.75 9.78 2.48
N GLN A 101 6.73 10.28 3.72
CA GLN A 101 7.61 9.81 4.79
C GLN A 101 7.00 8.65 5.58
N TRP A 102 5.68 8.49 5.53
CA TRP A 102 4.96 7.43 6.21
C TRP A 102 3.62 7.16 5.54
N ALA A 103 3.06 5.97 5.77
CA ALA A 103 1.67 5.68 5.51
C ALA A 103 1.17 4.59 6.47
N ARG A 104 -0.11 4.65 6.84
CA ARG A 104 -0.78 3.63 7.64
C ARG A 104 -2.15 3.32 7.04
N GLY A 105 -2.49 2.04 6.97
CA GLY A 105 -3.76 1.55 6.48
C GLY A 105 -4.20 0.30 7.22
N SER A 106 -5.51 0.08 7.25
CA SER A 106 -6.09 -1.13 7.84
C SER A 106 -7.17 -1.69 6.93
N TYR A 107 -7.35 -3.00 6.96
CA TYR A 107 -8.42 -3.69 6.26
C TYR A 107 -9.12 -4.67 7.21
N ARG A 108 -10.45 -4.55 7.31
CA ARG A 108 -11.27 -5.48 8.09
C ARG A 108 -11.66 -6.65 7.20
N SER A 109 -10.84 -7.70 7.22
CA SER A 109 -11.11 -8.95 6.50
C SER A 109 -12.13 -9.81 7.25
N ILE A 110 -12.55 -10.90 6.62
CA ILE A 110 -13.36 -11.95 7.25
C ILE A 110 -12.63 -12.65 8.41
N HIS A 111 -11.31 -12.54 8.49
CA HIS A 111 -10.50 -13.09 9.57
C HIS A 111 -10.20 -12.09 10.70
N GLY A 112 -10.62 -10.83 10.54
CA GLY A 112 -10.33 -9.74 11.47
C GLY A 112 -9.55 -8.60 10.84
N ARG A 113 -9.10 -7.67 11.68
CA ARG A 113 -8.38 -6.47 11.26
C ARG A 113 -6.93 -6.82 10.91
N ILE A 114 -6.55 -6.51 9.68
CA ILE A 114 -5.16 -6.43 9.23
C ILE A 114 -4.76 -4.97 9.31
N GLU A 115 -3.58 -4.68 9.85
CA GLU A 115 -3.06 -3.32 9.92
C GLU A 115 -1.61 -3.27 9.46
N VAL A 116 -1.30 -2.26 8.64
CA VAL A 116 0.04 -2.03 8.10
C VAL A 116 0.36 -0.56 8.26
N GLY A 117 1.51 -0.25 8.86
CA GLY A 117 2.03 1.11 8.96
C GLY A 117 3.52 1.10 8.68
N TRP A 118 4.00 2.02 7.86
CA TRP A 118 5.44 2.20 7.67
C TRP A 118 5.83 3.66 7.80
N LYS A 119 7.10 3.89 8.14
CA LYS A 119 7.74 5.21 8.14
C LYS A 119 9.21 5.11 7.74
N LEU A 120 9.71 6.20 7.16
CA LEU A 120 11.13 6.46 6.94
C LEU A 120 11.62 7.33 8.11
N ASP A 121 12.60 6.84 8.87
CA ASP A 121 13.04 7.47 10.11
C ASP A 121 14.57 7.37 10.25
N GLY A 122 15.27 8.51 10.10
CA GLY A 122 16.72 8.57 10.24
C GLY A 122 17.48 7.61 9.31
N GLY A 123 17.04 7.51 8.05
CA GLY A 123 17.61 6.59 7.04
C GLY A 123 17.07 5.16 7.12
N ARG A 124 16.34 4.80 8.17
CA ARG A 124 15.78 3.46 8.34
C ARG A 124 14.34 3.37 7.82
N PHE A 125 13.98 2.18 7.35
CA PHE A 125 12.59 1.83 7.08
C PHE A 125 12.02 1.04 8.28
N VAL A 126 10.91 1.52 8.83
CA VAL A 126 10.20 0.87 9.95
C VAL A 126 8.82 0.45 9.49
N LEU A 127 8.43 -0.79 9.77
CA LEU A 127 7.14 -1.38 9.41
C LEU A 127 6.47 -2.01 10.63
N ASP A 128 5.32 -1.50 11.02
CA ASP A 128 4.40 -2.09 11.98
C ASP A 128 3.33 -2.91 11.23
N LEU A 129 3.11 -4.15 11.67
CA LEU A 129 2.18 -5.10 11.04
C LEU A 129 1.36 -5.84 12.09
N THR A 130 0.05 -5.91 11.88
CA THR A 130 -0.86 -6.80 12.62
C THR A 130 -1.44 -7.86 11.68
N VAL A 131 -1.20 -9.12 12.01
CA VAL A 131 -1.73 -10.30 11.31
C VAL A 131 -2.81 -10.94 12.19
N PRO A 132 -4.07 -11.05 11.72
CA PRO A 132 -5.15 -11.65 12.50
C PRO A 132 -4.94 -13.15 12.72
N PRO A 133 -5.64 -13.76 13.71
CA PRO A 133 -5.62 -15.20 13.94
C PRO A 133 -5.90 -16.03 12.67
N ASN A 134 -5.31 -17.23 12.61
CA ASN A 134 -5.43 -18.16 11.47
C ASN A 134 -5.01 -17.60 10.11
N CYS A 135 -4.22 -16.52 10.09
CA CYS A 135 -3.67 -15.93 8.87
C CYS A 135 -2.15 -15.93 8.86
N THR A 136 -1.58 -15.80 7.66
CA THR A 136 -0.15 -15.55 7.46
C THR A 136 0.09 -14.39 6.51
N ALA A 137 1.24 -13.74 6.64
CA ALA A 137 1.65 -12.66 5.74
C ALA A 137 3.02 -12.94 5.12
N GLU A 138 3.15 -12.74 3.81
CA GLU A 138 4.44 -12.62 3.12
C GLU A 138 4.84 -11.13 3.12
N VAL A 139 5.86 -10.78 3.90
CA VAL A 139 6.34 -9.41 4.08
C VAL A 139 7.60 -9.19 3.26
N HIS A 140 7.61 -8.15 2.42
CA HIS A 140 8.75 -7.77 1.58
C HIS A 140 9.41 -6.50 2.09
N LEU A 141 10.49 -6.68 2.83
CA LEU A 141 11.28 -5.63 3.45
C LEU A 141 12.30 -5.06 2.45
N PRO A 142 12.55 -3.74 2.43
CA PRO A 142 13.50 -3.11 1.52
C PRO A 142 14.96 -3.33 1.95
N ALA A 143 15.36 -4.59 2.10
CA ALA A 143 16.72 -5.03 2.44
C ALA A 143 17.21 -6.08 1.45
N GLY A 144 18.52 -6.13 1.18
CA GLY A 144 19.13 -7.14 0.30
C GLY A 144 19.30 -8.51 0.97
N SER A 145 19.41 -8.53 2.30
CA SER A 145 19.68 -9.72 3.09
C SER A 145 19.15 -9.56 4.54
N PRO A 146 19.12 -10.63 5.36
CA PRO A 146 18.63 -10.57 6.74
C PRO A 146 19.51 -9.77 7.70
N GLU A 147 20.79 -9.57 7.37
CA GLU A 147 21.75 -8.88 8.23
C GLU A 147 21.31 -7.43 8.49
N GLY A 148 21.29 -7.04 9.77
CA GLY A 148 20.88 -5.70 10.19
C GLY A 148 19.37 -5.48 10.26
N VAL A 149 18.56 -6.37 9.69
CA VAL A 149 17.09 -6.32 9.83
C VAL A 149 16.68 -6.87 11.19
N LYS A 150 15.81 -6.15 11.88
CA LYS A 150 15.32 -6.52 13.22
C LYS A 150 13.81 -6.65 13.24
N GLU A 151 13.30 -7.54 14.07
CA GLU A 151 11.91 -7.58 14.51
C GLU A 151 11.87 -7.30 16.01
N SER A 152 11.15 -6.25 16.42
CA SER A 152 11.06 -5.78 17.82
C SER A 152 12.42 -5.74 18.53
N GLY A 153 13.45 -5.24 17.83
CA GLY A 153 14.83 -5.12 18.32
C GLY A 153 15.68 -6.40 18.26
N LYS A 154 15.12 -7.56 17.87
CA LYS A 154 15.82 -8.85 17.77
C LYS A 154 16.16 -9.19 16.32
N PRO A 155 17.26 -9.93 16.06
CA PRO A 155 17.51 -10.52 14.74
C PRO A 155 16.38 -11.44 14.30
N LEU A 156 16.11 -11.51 12.99
CA LEU A 156 14.96 -12.24 12.44
C LEU A 156 14.94 -13.74 12.77
N ASP A 157 16.11 -14.38 12.88
CA ASP A 157 16.25 -15.81 13.23
C ASP A 157 15.90 -16.13 14.69
N ARG A 158 15.80 -15.09 15.54
CA ARG A 158 15.43 -15.18 16.96
C ARG A 158 14.05 -14.63 17.27
N SER A 159 13.26 -14.31 16.24
CA SER A 159 11.93 -13.73 16.39
C SER A 159 10.84 -14.78 16.18
N PRO A 160 10.10 -15.17 17.24
CA PRO A 160 9.03 -16.16 17.14
C PRO A 160 7.98 -15.76 16.11
N GLY A 161 7.54 -16.73 15.32
CA GLY A 161 6.50 -16.52 14.32
C GLY A 161 6.98 -15.75 13.07
N VAL A 162 8.28 -15.51 12.93
CA VAL A 162 8.92 -15.02 11.70
C VAL A 162 9.74 -16.14 11.06
N ARG A 163 9.60 -16.33 9.76
CA ARG A 163 10.39 -17.26 8.96
C ARG A 163 11.01 -16.54 7.78
N VAL A 164 12.34 -16.53 7.70
CA VAL A 164 13.05 -15.93 6.57
C VAL A 164 12.88 -16.82 5.33
N ILE A 165 12.39 -16.24 4.24
CA ILE A 165 12.25 -16.92 2.94
C ILE A 165 13.46 -16.63 2.04
N GLY A 166 14.05 -15.43 2.17
CA GLY A 166 15.22 -15.00 1.41
C GLY A 166 14.92 -13.88 0.41
N PRO A 167 15.87 -13.52 -0.45
CA PRO A 167 15.71 -12.41 -1.38
C PRO A 167 14.68 -12.74 -2.48
N ARG A 168 13.74 -11.82 -2.73
CA ARG A 168 12.77 -11.86 -3.83
C ARG A 168 12.58 -10.47 -4.43
N GLY A 169 12.92 -10.31 -5.71
CA GLY A 169 12.69 -9.06 -6.45
C GLY A 169 13.38 -7.85 -5.82
N GLY A 170 14.65 -8.01 -5.40
CA GLY A 170 15.46 -6.95 -4.79
C GLY A 170 15.06 -6.59 -3.36
N ARG A 171 14.32 -7.46 -2.67
CA ARG A 171 13.83 -7.28 -1.30
C ARG A 171 13.99 -8.55 -0.49
N LEU A 172 14.06 -8.45 0.83
CA LEU A 172 14.03 -9.59 1.72
C LEU A 172 12.57 -10.00 1.96
N ALA A 173 12.23 -11.24 1.61
CA ALA A 173 10.95 -11.84 1.92
C ALA A 173 11.02 -12.61 3.25
N VAL A 174 10.07 -12.35 4.13
CA VAL A 174 9.82 -13.12 5.35
C VAL A 174 8.34 -13.52 5.40
N GLU A 175 8.05 -14.64 6.04
CA GLU A 175 6.69 -15.06 6.35
C GLU A 175 6.42 -14.85 7.84
N THR A 176 5.24 -14.34 8.17
CA THR A 176 4.78 -14.18 9.55
C THR A 176 3.48 -14.94 9.77
N VAL A 177 3.31 -15.48 10.97
CA VAL A 177 2.02 -16.02 11.43
C VAL A 177 1.16 -14.91 12.05
N ALA A 178 0.05 -15.27 12.69
CA ALA A 178 -0.77 -14.34 13.46
C ALA A 178 0.05 -13.67 14.57
N GLY A 179 -0.10 -12.36 14.74
CA GLY A 179 0.69 -11.60 15.71
C GLY A 179 0.79 -10.13 15.37
N SER A 180 1.54 -9.39 16.19
CA SER A 180 1.96 -8.02 15.92
C SER A 180 3.48 -7.99 15.80
N TYR A 181 3.96 -7.32 14.76
CA TYR A 181 5.37 -7.31 14.38
C TYR A 181 5.82 -5.87 14.13
N ARG A 182 7.08 -5.59 14.46
CA ARG A 182 7.75 -4.34 14.12
C ARG A 182 9.07 -4.63 13.45
N PHE A 183 9.14 -4.45 12.15
CA PHE A 183 10.36 -4.63 11.38
C PHE A 183 11.13 -3.31 11.24
N GLU A 184 12.44 -3.37 11.42
CA GLU A 184 13.35 -2.24 11.25
C GLU A 184 14.45 -2.66 10.27
N CYS A 185 14.54 -1.93 9.15
CA CYS A 185 15.54 -2.15 8.11
C CYS A 185 16.49 -0.94 8.06
N PRO A 186 17.81 -1.18 8.01
CA PRO A 186 18.80 -0.12 7.82
C PRO A 186 18.71 0.53 6.45
#